data_AF-A0A914ZVV1-F1
#
_entry.id   AF-A0A914ZVV1-F1
#
_cell.length_a   1.000
_cell.length_b   1.000
_cell.length_c   1.000
_cell.angle_alpha   90.00
_cell.angle_beta   90.00
_cell.angle_gamma   90.00
#
_symmetry.space_group_name_H-M   'P 1'
#
loop_
_entity.id
_entity.type
_entity.pdbx_description
1 polymer ?
#
loop_
_entity_poly.entity_id
_entity_poly.type
_entity_poly.pdbx_seq_one_letter_code
_entity_poly.pdbx_strand_id
1 'polypeptide(L)'
;MPTNTNILVPVHIPLCLAYRSTMGKVFHFPIVCNKDAETGKEEWRVQYGDPRSASFASLPALVRYHKIYSYMDPKTGIIDTFPVWRGSVIDVDDFDFD
;
A
#
# COMPACT_ATOMS: atom_id res chain seq x y z
N MET A 1 -45.14 -2.31 -14.84
CA MET A 1 -44.22 -1.27 -14.35
C MET A 1 -42.96 -1.96 -13.86
N PRO A 2 -41.76 -1.63 -14.34
CA PRO A 2 -40.54 -2.21 -13.78
C PRO A 2 -40.17 -1.45 -12.51
N THR A 3 -40.07 -2.17 -11.40
CA THR A 3 -39.58 -1.70 -10.12
C THR A 3 -38.08 -1.41 -10.27
N ASN A 4 -37.71 -0.14 -10.20
CA ASN A 4 -36.32 0.29 -10.24
C ASN A 4 -35.70 -0.01 -8.87
N THR A 5 -35.09 -1.18 -8.73
CA THR A 5 -34.38 -1.59 -7.53
C THR A 5 -33.14 -0.70 -7.41
N ASN A 6 -33.12 0.23 -6.44
CA ASN A 6 -31.92 0.99 -6.11
C ASN A 6 -30.83 0.02 -5.62
N ILE A 7 -29.95 -0.41 -6.55
CA ILE A 7 -28.78 -1.22 -6.23
C ILE A 7 -27.77 -0.27 -5.57
N LEU A 8 -27.67 -0.34 -4.24
CA LEU A 8 -26.59 0.30 -3.49
C LEU A 8 -25.31 -0.50 -3.73
N VAL A 9 -24.42 0.01 -4.57
CA VAL A 9 -23.06 -0.51 -4.71
C VAL A 9 -22.20 0.11 -3.60
N PRO A 10 -21.69 -0.67 -2.63
CA PRO A 10 -20.79 -0.14 -1.62
C PRO A 10 -19.47 0.27 -2.29
N VAL A 11 -19.18 1.56 -2.32
CA VAL A 11 -17.90 2.09 -2.80
C VAL A 11 -16.92 2.10 -1.64
N HIS A 12 -15.86 1.31 -1.75
CA HIS A 12 -14.75 1.32 -0.80
C HIS A 12 -13.51 1.93 -1.48
N ILE A 13 -13.09 3.11 -1.01
CA ILE A 13 -11.87 3.76 -1.50
C ILE A 13 -10.71 3.28 -0.63
N PRO A 14 -9.73 2.53 -1.17
CA PRO A 14 -8.59 2.06 -0.39
C PRO A 14 -7.69 3.22 0.04
N LEU A 15 -7.19 3.17 1.27
CA LEU A 15 -6.13 4.05 1.72
C LEU A 15 -4.80 3.56 1.15
N CYS A 16 -4.09 4.41 0.41
CA CYS A 16 -2.82 4.05 -0.22
C CYS A 16 -1.67 4.99 0.20
N LEU A 17 -0.46 4.45 0.24
CA LEU A 17 0.78 5.21 0.29
C LEU A 17 1.25 5.47 -1.13
N ALA A 18 1.21 6.73 -1.55
CA ALA A 18 1.78 7.16 -2.82
C ALA A 18 3.30 7.34 -2.67
N TYR A 19 4.05 6.71 -3.56
CA TYR A 19 5.51 6.75 -3.58
C TYR A 19 6.01 7.07 -4.98
N ARG A 20 7.04 7.91 -5.09
CA ARG A 20 7.75 8.13 -6.35
C ARG A 20 9.16 7.55 -6.23
N SER A 21 9.50 6.62 -7.11
CA SER A 21 10.83 6.01 -7.13
C SER A 21 11.89 6.97 -7.66
N THR A 22 13.15 6.61 -7.44
CA THR A 22 14.33 7.29 -7.99
C THR A 22 14.31 7.37 -9.52
N MET A 23 13.74 6.36 -10.18
CA MET A 23 13.54 6.35 -11.64
C MET A 23 12.34 7.20 -12.09
N GLY A 24 11.66 7.85 -11.16
CA GLY A 24 10.56 8.77 -11.43
C GLY A 24 9.19 8.12 -11.60
N LYS A 25 9.07 6.79 -11.49
CA LYS A 25 7.80 6.06 -11.53
C LYS A 25 7.01 6.27 -10.24
N VAL A 26 5.68 6.33 -10.35
CA VAL A 26 4.78 6.48 -9.20
C VAL A 26 4.12 5.15 -8.89
N PHE A 27 4.07 4.80 -7.61
CA PHE A 27 3.47 3.58 -7.10
C PHE A 27 2.45 3.91 -6.01
N HIS A 28 1.35 3.16 -5.98
CA HIS A 28 0.33 3.26 -4.94
C HIS A 28 0.28 1.94 -4.16
N PHE A 29 0.78 1.97 -2.93
CA PHE A 29 0.80 0.79 -2.08
C PHE A 29 -0.40 0.78 -1.12
N PRO A 30 -1.26 -0.25 -1.13
CA PRO A 30 -2.36 -0.35 -0.18
C PRO A 30 -1.87 -0.31 1.26
N ILE A 31 -2.57 0.45 2.11
CA ILE A 31 -2.42 0.43 3.55
C ILE A 31 -3.56 -0.38 4.14
N VAL A 32 -3.23 -1.40 4.93
CA VAL A 32 -4.23 -2.18 5.66
C VAL A 32 -4.15 -1.87 7.15
N CYS A 33 -5.31 -1.89 7.80
CA CYS A 33 -5.45 -1.75 9.25
C CYS A 33 -6.06 -3.03 9.80
N ASN A 34 -5.32 -3.70 10.68
CA ASN A 34 -5.85 -4.77 11.49
C ASN A 34 -6.21 -4.18 12.85
N LYS A 35 -7.49 -4.28 13.23
CA LYS A 35 -7.96 -3.86 14.53
C LYS A 35 -8.22 -5.08 15.39
N ASP A 36 -7.53 -5.15 16.53
CA ASP A 36 -7.75 -6.19 17.52
C ASP A 36 -9.15 -6.05 18.13
N ALA A 37 -9.92 -7.13 18.13
CA ALA A 37 -11.33 -7.09 18.51
C ALA A 37 -11.55 -6.91 20.03
N GLU A 38 -10.58 -7.32 20.84
CA GLU A 38 -10.69 -7.28 22.32
C GLU A 38 -10.15 -5.97 22.89
N THR A 39 -8.99 -5.55 22.41
CA THR A 39 -8.27 -4.37 22.90
C THR A 39 -8.56 -3.10 22.10
N GLY A 40 -9.13 -3.25 20.89
CA GLY A 40 -9.35 -2.14 19.95
C GLY A 40 -8.07 -1.58 19.35
N LYS A 41 -6.91 -2.20 19.61
CA LYS A 41 -5.61 -1.73 19.13
C LYS A 41 -5.53 -1.85 17.62
N GLU A 42 -5.09 -0.77 16.97
CA GLU A 42 -4.89 -0.73 15.53
C GLU A 42 -3.45 -1.03 15.16
N GLU A 43 -3.29 -1.77 14.07
CA GLU A 43 -2.02 -2.14 13.49
C GLU A 43 -2.06 -1.83 11.98
N TRP A 44 -1.28 -0.83 11.59
CA TRP A 44 -1.21 -0.28 10.24
C TRP A 44 0.03 -0.78 9.52
N ARG A 45 -0.10 -1.28 8.29
CA ARG A 45 1.03 -1.74 7.46
C ARG A 45 0.83 -1.41 5.98
N VAL A 46 1.93 -1.22 5.27
CA VAL A 46 1.95 -1.06 3.81
C VAL A 46 2.09 -2.43 3.14
N GLN A 47 1.30 -2.70 2.10
CA GLN A 47 1.39 -3.93 1.31
C GLN A 47 2.17 -3.67 0.01
N TYR A 48 3.39 -4.20 -0.07
CA TYR A 48 4.26 -4.06 -1.26
C TYR A 48 5.00 -5.38 -1.61
N GLY A 49 4.40 -6.52 -1.24
CA GLY A 49 4.92 -7.86 -1.54
C GLY A 49 5.96 -8.41 -0.57
N ASP A 50 6.45 -7.61 0.39
CA ASP A 50 7.32 -8.11 1.47
C ASP A 50 6.48 -8.72 2.61
N PRO A 51 6.57 -10.04 2.87
CA PRO A 51 5.85 -10.67 3.99
C PRO A 51 6.34 -10.18 5.36
N ARG A 52 7.50 -9.55 5.43
CA ARG A 52 8.10 -8.99 6.65
C ARG A 52 7.88 -7.48 6.78
N SER A 53 6.98 -6.89 5.99
CA SER A 53 6.64 -5.46 6.10
C SER A 53 6.30 -5.09 7.54
N ALA A 54 6.96 -4.07 8.08
CA ALA A 54 6.73 -3.61 9.44
C ALA A 54 5.31 -3.08 9.63
N SER A 55 4.78 -3.29 10.83
CA SER A 55 3.48 -2.80 11.26
C SER A 55 3.62 -1.73 12.34
N PHE A 56 2.68 -0.79 12.40
CA PHE A 56 2.75 0.40 13.24
C PHE A 56 1.44 0.68 13.96
N ALA A 57 1.53 1.20 15.18
CA ALA A 57 0.34 1.58 15.96
C ALA A 57 -0.40 2.82 15.42
N SER A 58 0.16 3.52 14.44
CA SER A 58 -0.46 4.72 13.85
C SER A 58 0.08 5.03 12.45
N LEU A 59 -0.74 5.67 11.62
CA LEU A 59 -0.35 6.16 10.29
C LEU A 59 0.87 7.10 10.32
N PRO A 60 1.01 8.08 11.24
CA PRO A 60 2.20 8.93 11.29
C PRO A 60 3.49 8.15 11.58
N ALA A 61 3.43 7.08 12.40
CA ALA A 61 4.59 6.22 12.64
C ALA A 61 4.98 5.44 11.38
N LEU A 62 3.98 4.90 10.66
CA LEU A 62 4.17 4.22 9.38
C LEU A 62 4.83 5.14 8.35
N VAL A 63 4.34 6.37 8.19
CA VAL A 63 4.91 7.34 7.25
C VAL A 63 6.32 7.73 7.64
N ARG A 64 6.59 7.97 8.93
CA ARG A 64 7.95 8.31 9.40
C ARG A 64 8.95 7.20 9.11
N TYR A 65 8.57 5.94 9.32
CA TYR A 65 9.43 4.81 9.01
C TYR A 65 9.83 4.78 7.53
N HIS A 66 8.84 4.85 6.62
CA HIS A 66 9.09 4.78 5.18
C HIS A 66 9.81 6.03 4.62
N LYS A 67 9.93 7.12 5.39
CA LYS A 67 10.80 8.25 5.02
C LYS A 67 12.28 8.02 5.34
N ILE A 68 12.58 7.12 6.28
CA ILE A 68 13.92 6.94 6.84
C ILE A 68 14.58 5.68 6.27
N TYR A 69 13.81 4.60 6.13
CA TYR A 69 14.33 3.32 5.68
C TYR A 69 14.22 3.18 4.16
N SER A 70 15.25 2.57 3.58
CA SER A 70 15.32 2.31 2.15
C SER A 70 16.01 0.99 1.89
N TYR A 71 15.69 0.42 0.74
CA TYR A 71 16.30 -0.77 0.20
C TYR A 71 17.34 -0.35 -0.84
N MET A 72 18.42 -1.12 -0.94
CA MET A 72 19.41 -0.99 -2.00
C MET A 72 19.25 -2.17 -2.98
N ASP A 73 19.14 -1.88 -4.26
CA ASP A 73 19.22 -2.90 -5.30
C ASP A 73 20.67 -3.40 -5.38
N PRO A 74 20.95 -4.67 -5.04
CA PRO A 74 22.32 -5.18 -5.06
C PRO A 74 22.91 -5.25 -6.47
N LYS A 75 22.10 -5.18 -7.52
CA LYS A 75 22.57 -5.24 -8.92
C LYS A 75 22.94 -3.87 -9.46
N THR A 76 22.07 -2.87 -9.27
CA THR A 76 22.23 -1.53 -9.87
C THR A 76 22.76 -0.50 -8.88
N GLY A 77 22.73 -0.79 -7.58
CA GLY A 77 23.08 0.14 -6.51
C GLY A 77 22.03 1.22 -6.25
N ILE A 78 20.89 1.18 -6.95
CA ILE A 78 19.79 2.13 -6.77
C ILE A 78 19.22 1.97 -5.35
N ILE A 79 18.93 3.10 -4.70
CA ILE A 79 18.34 3.14 -3.36
C ILE A 79 16.91 3.65 -3.49
N ASP A 80 15.92 2.86 -3.10
CA ASP A 80 14.51 3.28 -3.04
C ASP A 80 13.88 2.88 -1.70
N THR A 81 12.87 3.63 -1.26
CA THR A 81 12.10 3.29 -0.05
C THR A 81 11.46 1.91 -0.14
N PHE A 82 11.07 1.48 -1.34
CA PHE A 82 10.46 0.18 -1.61
C PHE A 82 11.29 -0.58 -2.65
N PRO A 83 11.37 -1.92 -2.55
CA PRO A 83 12.13 -2.75 -3.48
C PRO A 83 11.40 -2.95 -4.82
N VAL A 84 11.05 -1.84 -5.50
CA VAL A 84 10.22 -1.81 -6.71
C VAL A 84 10.83 -2.56 -7.90
N TRP A 85 12.16 -2.74 -7.93
CA TRP A 85 12.86 -3.52 -8.94
C TRP A 85 12.65 -5.04 -8.83
N ARG A 86 12.07 -5.54 -7.73
CA ARG A 86 11.84 -6.97 -7.54
C ARG A 86 10.64 -7.51 -8.32
N GLY A 87 9.91 -6.67 -9.06
CA GLY A 87 8.81 -7.08 -9.94
C GLY A 87 7.56 -7.61 -9.23
N SER A 88 7.52 -7.61 -7.90
CA SER A 88 6.36 -8.03 -7.09
C SER A 88 5.49 -6.85 -6.65
N VAL A 89 5.80 -5.64 -7.11
CA VAL A 89 5.03 -4.44 -6.82
C VAL A 89 3.93 -4.35 -7.85
N ILE A 90 2.68 -4.49 -7.40
CA ILE A 90 1.49 -4.29 -8.21
C ILE A 90 1.53 -2.85 -8.72
N ASP A 91 1.75 -2.69 -10.01
CA ASP A 91 1.53 -1.42 -10.69
C ASP A 91 0.01 -1.24 -10.80
N VAL A 92 -0.52 -0.14 -10.28
CA VAL A 92 -1.98 0.09 -10.28
C VAL A 92 -2.48 0.50 -11.67
N ASP A 93 -1.57 0.74 -12.61
CA ASP A 93 -1.91 0.89 -14.03
C ASP A 93 -2.33 -0.45 -14.70
N ASP A 94 -2.15 -1.60 -14.04
CA ASP A 94 -2.60 -2.93 -14.52
C ASP A 94 -4.03 -3.30 -14.04
N PHE A 95 -4.77 -2.39 -13.39
CA PHE A 95 -6.20 -2.62 -13.12
C PHE A 95 -7.04 -2.29 -14.37
N ASP A 96 -7.02 -3.20 -15.34
CA ASP A 96 -8.09 -3.28 -16.34
C ASP A 96 -9.38 -3.69 -15.60
N PHE A 97 -10.35 -2.78 -15.58
CA PHE A 97 -11.70 -3.06 -15.12
C PHE A 97 -12.44 -3.80 -16.26
N ASP A 98 -12.44 -5.13 -16.21
CA ASP A 98 -13.40 -5.97 -16.95
C ASP A 98 -14.74 -6.10 -16.19
#